data_AF-A0A7C2RMC3-F1
#
_entry.id   AF-A0A7C2RMC3-F1
#
_cell.length_a   1.000
_cell.length_b   1.000
_cell.length_c   1.000
_cell.angle_alpha   90.00
_cell.angle_beta   90.00
_cell.angle_gamma   90.00
#
_symmetry.space_group_name_H-M   'P 1'
#
loop_
_entity.id
_entity.type
_entity.pdbx_description
1 polymer ?
#
loop_
_entity_poly.entity_id
_entity_poly.type
_entity_poly.pdbx_seq_one_letter_code
_entity_poly.pdbx_strand_id
1 'polypeptide(L)'
;ITNPEYVLTSSQLDFYSETGHAYMYGPSTITSEESVIYAERGFYDTRGDTGYFVKNSRIDYENRILEGDSLYFNRNTNFASATNNIKVTDTINKSVIRGHYAEVFREKDSVFITKKAVAIALQEKDSVYIHSDTLMVTGKADNRIIRGFYDVRLYKSNMSGKSDSIHVRESTGLTQMLGNPVIWSGENQLTGDTIHLINKVETDQLDSLKVFDKAFMIQKDSLGGYNQIKGKEMYGLFADNELYEVNLIKNTETLYYMRNDPGELIGINKTLSSSIKVLLEDQEVQEIYYLKQVDGTLYPEQDLPPNARELKGFNWRGEEKLNSVDDLFAGEPPYELVKIQGIPLPEEEEEFFEERADEDAPLLNEKSRLRPEDLRERAQDTLPQMPRDSVQQLINRPQVTTATGRDSIPAEFREIQDSLPKKEPDSLPRAKKEALLRKKNTQQ
;
A
#
# COMPACT_ATOMS: atom_id res chain seq x y z
N ILE A 1 18.97 23.22 16.94
CA ILE A 1 18.05 24.27 17.43
C ILE A 1 17.04 23.64 18.36
N THR A 2 16.80 24.26 19.51
CA THR A 2 15.78 23.80 20.47
C THR A 2 14.77 24.94 20.65
N ASN A 3 13.55 24.72 20.17
CA ASN A 3 12.38 25.57 20.36
C ASN A 3 11.46 24.84 21.39
N PRO A 4 10.69 25.56 22.23
CA PRO A 4 9.66 24.95 23.07
C PRO A 4 8.77 23.91 22.36
N GLU A 5 8.47 24.10 21.07
CA GLU A 5 7.58 23.19 20.33
C GLU A 5 8.30 22.08 19.54
N TYR A 6 9.60 22.25 19.25
CA TYR A 6 10.35 21.27 18.45
C TYR A 6 11.86 21.37 18.63
N VAL A 7 12.54 20.25 18.35
CA VAL A 7 14.00 20.14 18.25
C VAL A 7 14.38 19.87 16.80
N LEU A 8 15.14 20.78 16.20
CA LEU A 8 15.69 20.62 14.85
C LEU A 8 17.19 20.32 14.95
N THR A 9 17.60 19.18 14.39
CA THR A 9 18.99 18.79 14.19
C THR A 9 19.26 18.76 12.69
N SER A 10 20.25 19.50 12.22
CA SER A 10 20.60 19.57 10.79
C SER A 10 22.11 19.74 10.64
N SER A 11 22.67 19.21 9.54
CA SER A 11 24.07 19.42 9.18
C SER A 11 24.36 20.90 8.88
N GLN A 12 23.46 21.56 8.15
CA GLN A 12 23.55 22.97 7.81
C GLN A 12 22.15 23.58 7.73
N LEU A 13 22.00 24.73 8.38
CA LEU A 13 20.77 25.50 8.38
C LEU A 13 21.09 26.97 8.13
N ASP A 14 20.56 27.50 7.03
CA ASP A 14 20.69 28.90 6.66
C ASP A 14 19.35 29.59 6.97
N PHE A 15 19.36 30.54 7.90
CA PHE A 15 18.18 31.27 8.32
C PHE A 15 18.28 32.76 8.01
N TYR A 16 17.36 33.24 7.18
CA TYR A 16 17.26 34.64 6.76
C TYR A 16 16.19 35.34 7.59
N SER A 17 16.61 36.08 8.62
CA SER A 17 15.70 36.75 9.56
C SER A 17 14.80 37.81 8.91
N GLU A 18 15.29 38.50 7.88
CA GLU A 18 14.56 39.56 7.16
C GLU A 18 13.38 39.03 6.35
N THR A 19 13.48 37.82 5.81
CA THR A 19 12.42 37.17 5.03
C THR A 19 11.66 36.14 5.85
N GLY A 20 12.28 35.57 6.89
CA GLY A 20 11.75 34.44 7.63
C GLY A 20 11.99 33.09 6.95
N HIS A 21 12.86 33.02 5.95
CA HIS A 21 13.18 31.79 5.22
C HIS A 21 14.24 30.96 5.94
N ALA A 22 13.99 29.67 6.06
CA ALA A 22 14.93 28.69 6.58
C ALA A 22 15.23 27.62 5.52
N TYR A 23 16.50 27.40 5.21
CA TYR A 23 16.97 26.39 4.27
C TYR A 23 17.81 25.35 5.00
N MET A 24 17.46 24.09 4.84
CA MET A 24 18.15 22.94 5.42
C MET A 24 18.92 22.20 4.32
N TYR A 25 20.22 22.00 4.55
CA TYR A 25 21.10 21.29 3.65
C TYR A 25 21.75 20.09 4.37
N GLY A 26 21.53 18.90 3.82
CA GLY A 26 22.01 17.64 4.38
C GLY A 26 21.02 16.99 5.35
N PRO A 27 21.38 15.82 5.90
CA PRO A 27 20.52 15.06 6.80
C PRO A 27 20.00 15.92 7.96
N SER A 28 18.68 16.05 8.02
CA SER A 28 17.99 16.91 8.96
C SER A 28 16.84 16.15 9.59
N THR A 29 16.73 16.25 10.92
CA THR A 29 15.66 15.65 11.71
C THR A 29 14.97 16.72 12.53
N ILE A 30 13.65 16.81 12.40
CA ILE A 30 12.78 17.67 13.20
C ILE A 30 11.96 16.76 14.12
N THR A 31 12.09 16.95 15.42
CA THR A 31 11.37 16.19 16.44
C THR A 31 10.43 17.12 17.20
N SER A 32 9.15 16.79 17.19
CA SER A 32 8.09 17.45 17.96
C SER A 32 7.48 16.44 18.95
N GLU A 33 6.55 16.88 19.80
CA GLU A 33 5.83 15.94 20.69
C GLU A 33 5.01 14.91 19.90
N GLU A 34 4.47 15.28 18.75
CA GLU A 34 3.54 14.45 17.97
C GLU A 34 4.21 13.71 16.80
N SER A 35 5.36 14.18 16.31
CA SER A 35 5.96 13.69 15.07
C SER A 35 7.48 13.80 15.00
N VAL A 36 8.06 12.90 14.20
CA VAL A 36 9.48 12.94 13.79
C VAL A 36 9.54 13.03 12.27
N ILE A 37 10.18 14.09 11.76
CA ILE A 37 10.37 14.33 10.33
C ILE A 37 11.85 14.21 10.00
N TYR A 38 12.17 13.46 8.96
CA TYR A 38 13.50 13.34 8.39
C TYR A 38 13.49 13.80 6.93
N ALA A 39 14.51 14.57 6.53
CA ALA A 39 14.74 14.97 5.15
C ALA A 39 16.22 15.30 4.91
N GLU A 40 16.70 15.17 3.68
CA GLU A 40 18.06 15.58 3.33
C GLU A 40 18.16 17.01 2.77
N ARG A 41 17.04 17.58 2.33
CA ARG A 41 16.92 18.99 1.95
C ARG A 41 15.55 19.49 2.36
N GLY A 42 15.46 20.74 2.78
CA GLY A 42 14.16 21.34 3.02
C GLY A 42 14.16 22.84 3.11
N PHE A 43 13.00 23.42 2.89
CA PHE A 43 12.73 24.85 3.00
C PHE A 43 11.53 25.05 3.90
N TYR A 44 11.60 26.09 4.72
CA TYR A 44 10.47 26.53 5.54
C TYR A 44 10.36 28.04 5.54
N ASP A 45 9.16 28.54 5.25
CA ASP A 45 8.77 29.92 5.45
C ASP A 45 8.09 30.06 6.81
N THR A 46 8.79 30.69 7.75
CA THR A 46 8.29 30.91 9.12
C THR A 46 7.17 31.94 9.23
N ARG A 47 6.90 32.73 8.17
CA ARG A 47 5.83 33.73 8.12
C ARG A 47 4.60 33.20 7.38
N GLY A 48 4.84 32.47 6.30
CA GLY A 48 3.80 31.83 5.49
C GLY A 48 3.35 30.47 6.02
N ASP A 49 4.06 29.87 6.97
CA ASP A 49 3.87 28.52 7.50
C ASP A 49 3.72 27.44 6.40
N THR A 50 4.52 27.60 5.35
CA THR A 50 4.64 26.66 4.24
C THR A 50 6.04 26.11 4.17
N GLY A 51 6.19 24.87 3.74
CA GLY A 51 7.50 24.28 3.54
C GLY A 51 7.46 23.12 2.58
N TYR A 52 8.65 22.71 2.18
CA TYR A 52 8.83 21.50 1.40
C TYR A 52 10.12 20.79 1.80
N PHE A 53 10.05 19.46 1.82
CA PHE A 53 11.16 18.56 2.03
C PHE A 53 11.43 17.79 0.75
N VAL A 54 12.70 17.59 0.44
CA VAL A 54 13.14 16.91 -0.77
C VAL A 54 14.20 15.89 -0.39
N LYS A 55 14.18 14.77 -1.12
CA LYS A 55 15.11 13.65 -1.05
C LYS A 55 14.96 12.83 0.23
N ASN A 56 14.47 11.59 0.06
CA ASN A 56 14.28 10.60 1.12
C ASN A 56 13.51 11.14 2.33
N SER A 57 12.41 11.86 2.07
CA SER A 57 11.62 12.48 3.12
C SER A 57 10.78 11.43 3.83
N ARG A 58 10.78 11.45 5.16
CA ARG A 58 10.03 10.54 6.01
C ARG A 58 9.36 11.29 7.16
N ILE A 59 8.12 10.96 7.45
CA ILE A 59 7.35 11.49 8.57
C ILE A 59 6.79 10.33 9.37
N ASP A 60 7.20 10.25 10.63
CA ASP A 60 6.63 9.33 11.61
C ASP A 60 5.66 10.12 12.48
N TYR A 61 4.38 9.74 12.44
CA TYR A 61 3.29 10.39 13.17
C TYR A 61 2.39 9.33 13.80
N GLU A 62 2.29 9.33 15.13
CA GLU A 62 1.56 8.32 15.91
C GLU A 62 1.94 6.89 15.50
N ASN A 63 1.02 6.15 14.87
CA ASN A 63 1.19 4.78 14.39
C ASN A 63 1.47 4.68 12.88
N ARG A 64 1.77 5.79 12.21
CA ARG A 64 1.93 5.88 10.76
C ARG A 64 3.32 6.37 10.36
N ILE A 65 3.82 5.78 9.28
CA ILE A 65 5.08 6.16 8.62
C ILE A 65 4.72 6.59 7.20
N LEU A 66 5.02 7.83 6.85
CA LEU A 66 4.87 8.39 5.50
C LEU A 66 6.26 8.59 4.90
N GLU A 67 6.48 8.04 3.72
CA GLU A 67 7.73 8.16 2.96
C GLU A 67 7.41 8.76 1.58
N GLY A 68 8.35 9.53 1.03
CA GLY A 68 8.26 10.07 -0.32
C GLY A 68 9.51 10.86 -0.73
N ASP A 69 9.70 11.06 -2.04
CA ASP A 69 10.87 11.81 -2.52
C ASP A 69 10.72 13.32 -2.30
N SER A 70 9.49 13.83 -2.35
CA SER A 70 9.16 15.24 -2.10
C SER A 70 7.88 15.35 -1.30
N LEU A 71 7.91 16.15 -0.24
CA LEU A 71 6.76 16.45 0.61
C LEU A 71 6.58 17.97 0.68
N TYR A 72 5.39 18.47 0.35
CA TYR A 72 4.99 19.85 0.55
C TYR A 72 3.92 19.92 1.62
N PHE A 73 3.93 20.99 2.42
CA PHE A 73 2.93 21.23 3.45
C PHE A 73 2.62 22.72 3.60
N ASN A 74 1.36 22.99 3.92
CA ASN A 74 0.85 24.31 4.26
C ASN A 74 0.03 24.19 5.54
N ARG A 75 0.55 24.75 6.65
CA ARG A 75 -0.12 24.65 7.96
C ARG A 75 -1.38 25.50 8.01
N ASN A 76 -1.41 26.66 7.34
CA ASN A 76 -2.56 27.55 7.29
C ASN A 76 -3.81 26.90 6.68
N THR A 77 -3.62 26.03 5.69
CA THR A 77 -4.72 25.32 5.02
C THR A 77 -4.83 23.85 5.41
N ASN A 78 -4.02 23.38 6.38
CA ASN A 78 -4.00 21.98 6.80
C ASN A 78 -3.82 20.98 5.63
N PHE A 79 -3.04 21.39 4.63
CA PHE A 79 -2.84 20.67 3.38
C PHE A 79 -1.41 20.13 3.29
N ALA A 80 -1.26 18.92 2.77
CA ALA A 80 0.03 18.37 2.41
C ALA A 80 -0.07 17.58 1.10
N SER A 81 1.03 17.52 0.36
CA SER A 81 1.14 16.70 -0.84
C SER A 81 2.48 15.98 -0.90
N ALA A 82 2.49 14.77 -1.41
CA ALA A 82 3.69 13.98 -1.62
C ALA A 82 3.85 13.62 -3.10
N THR A 83 5.09 13.56 -3.59
CA THR A 83 5.41 13.22 -4.98
C THR A 83 6.54 12.20 -5.03
N ASN A 84 6.34 11.18 -5.88
CA ASN A 84 7.18 10.01 -6.12
C ASN A 84 7.45 9.13 -4.89
N ASN A 85 7.51 7.81 -5.14
CA ASN A 85 7.85 6.77 -4.16
C ASN A 85 7.11 6.90 -2.82
N ILE A 86 5.81 7.21 -2.91
CA ILE A 86 5.00 7.45 -1.72
C ILE A 86 4.67 6.10 -1.11
N LYS A 87 4.94 5.96 0.18
CA LYS A 87 4.58 4.78 0.97
C LYS A 87 4.02 5.25 2.31
N VAL A 88 2.78 4.88 2.58
CA VAL A 88 2.09 5.13 3.84
C VAL A 88 1.90 3.81 4.54
N THR A 89 2.55 3.62 5.68
CA THR A 89 2.46 2.40 6.48
C THR A 89 1.67 2.66 7.75
N ASP A 90 0.60 1.90 7.98
CA ASP A 90 -0.12 1.87 9.25
C ASP A 90 0.32 0.64 10.05
N THR A 91 0.99 0.88 11.17
CA THR A 91 1.56 -0.19 12.01
C THR A 91 0.52 -0.91 12.86
N ILE A 92 -0.63 -0.28 13.14
CA ILE A 92 -1.72 -0.90 13.92
C ILE A 92 -2.53 -1.83 13.03
N ASN A 93 -2.97 -1.33 11.87
CA ASN A 93 -3.83 -2.06 10.95
C ASN A 93 -3.05 -2.95 9.97
N LYS A 94 -1.71 -2.92 10.02
CA LYS A 94 -0.82 -3.68 9.13
C LYS A 94 -1.16 -3.48 7.65
N SER A 95 -1.41 -2.23 7.28
CA SER A 95 -1.74 -1.83 5.92
C SER A 95 -0.67 -0.91 5.35
N VAL A 96 -0.40 -1.04 4.05
CA VAL A 96 0.51 -0.18 3.30
C VAL A 96 -0.21 0.39 2.10
N ILE A 97 -0.13 1.69 1.88
CA ILE A 97 -0.64 2.32 0.65
C ILE A 97 0.52 2.97 -0.09
N ARG A 98 0.58 2.75 -1.40
CA ARG A 98 1.64 3.26 -2.27
C ARG A 98 1.07 4.04 -3.44
N GLY A 99 1.89 4.92 -4.01
CA GLY A 99 1.62 5.63 -5.24
C GLY A 99 2.74 6.62 -5.57
N HIS A 100 2.57 7.43 -6.61
CA HIS A 100 3.54 8.47 -6.97
C HIS A 100 3.00 9.90 -6.84
N TYR A 101 1.74 10.07 -6.48
CA TYR A 101 1.21 11.36 -6.07
C TYR A 101 0.15 11.20 -4.99
N ALA A 102 0.21 12.02 -3.94
CA ALA A 102 -0.78 12.01 -2.87
C ALA A 102 -1.07 13.41 -2.36
N GLU A 103 -2.30 13.63 -1.92
CA GLU A 103 -2.68 14.83 -1.17
C GLU A 103 -3.44 14.43 0.10
N VAL A 104 -3.24 15.22 1.14
CA VAL A 104 -3.84 15.05 2.46
C VAL A 104 -4.49 16.36 2.87
N PHE A 105 -5.75 16.27 3.29
CA PHE A 105 -6.52 17.36 3.85
C PHE A 105 -6.86 17.00 5.30
N ARG A 106 -6.09 17.51 6.27
CA ARG A 106 -6.23 17.08 7.69
C ARG A 106 -7.61 17.43 8.26
N GLU A 107 -8.16 18.59 7.92
CA GLU A 107 -9.50 19.01 8.39
C GLU A 107 -10.63 18.10 7.89
N LYS A 108 -10.46 17.48 6.72
CA LYS A 108 -11.44 16.58 6.12
C LYS A 108 -11.16 15.11 6.43
N ASP A 109 -10.06 14.82 7.13
CA ASP A 109 -9.56 13.46 7.36
C ASP A 109 -9.55 12.63 6.06
N SER A 110 -9.04 13.24 4.99
CA SER A 110 -9.09 12.71 3.64
C SER A 110 -7.70 12.65 3.04
N VAL A 111 -7.37 11.49 2.51
CA VAL A 111 -6.16 11.23 1.73
C VAL A 111 -6.59 10.75 0.36
N PHE A 112 -6.00 11.27 -0.70
CA PHE A 112 -6.11 10.62 -2.01
C PHE A 112 -4.72 10.35 -2.56
N ILE A 113 -4.58 9.23 -3.27
CA ILE A 113 -3.33 8.70 -3.80
C ILE A 113 -3.60 8.25 -5.24
N THR A 114 -2.71 8.65 -6.14
CA THR A 114 -2.81 8.36 -7.59
C THR A 114 -1.45 7.94 -8.13
N LYS A 115 -1.45 7.55 -9.41
CA LYS A 115 -0.25 7.13 -10.17
C LYS A 115 0.33 5.84 -9.59
N LYS A 116 -0.08 4.70 -10.16
CA LYS A 116 0.21 3.36 -9.63
C LYS A 116 -0.20 3.19 -8.17
N ALA A 117 -1.40 3.68 -7.84
CA ALA A 117 -1.91 3.62 -6.48
C ALA A 117 -2.26 2.18 -6.11
N VAL A 118 -1.79 1.69 -4.98
CA VAL A 118 -2.13 0.35 -4.47
C VAL A 118 -2.24 0.36 -2.96
N ALA A 119 -3.34 -0.17 -2.44
CA ALA A 119 -3.54 -0.46 -1.03
C ALA A 119 -3.28 -1.95 -0.78
N ILE A 120 -2.53 -2.24 0.27
CA ILE A 120 -2.10 -3.57 0.68
C ILE A 120 -2.52 -3.75 2.12
N ALA A 121 -3.33 -4.76 2.41
CA ALA A 121 -3.76 -5.07 3.77
C ALA A 121 -3.40 -6.51 4.11
N LEU A 122 -2.76 -6.72 5.26
CA LEU A 122 -2.48 -8.07 5.75
C LEU A 122 -3.73 -8.67 6.41
N GLN A 123 -4.26 -9.75 5.83
CA GLN A 123 -5.36 -10.53 6.38
C GLN A 123 -4.85 -11.93 6.76
N GLU A 124 -4.83 -12.21 8.06
CA GLU A 124 -4.28 -13.45 8.63
C GLU A 124 -2.82 -13.73 8.23
N LYS A 125 -2.60 -14.57 7.21
CA LYS A 125 -1.30 -15.00 6.68
C LYS A 125 -1.06 -14.58 5.24
N ASP A 126 -2.00 -13.88 4.62
CA ASP A 126 -1.95 -13.48 3.23
C ASP A 126 -2.30 -11.99 3.09
N SER A 127 -1.97 -11.38 1.95
CA SER A 127 -2.21 -9.96 1.71
C SER A 127 -3.28 -9.78 0.64
N VAL A 128 -4.15 -8.79 0.84
CA VAL A 128 -5.09 -8.32 -0.17
C VAL A 128 -4.53 -7.06 -0.79
N TYR A 129 -4.49 -7.04 -2.12
CA TYR A 129 -4.01 -5.91 -2.90
C TYR A 129 -5.19 -5.30 -3.65
N ILE A 130 -5.34 -3.98 -3.55
CA ILE A 130 -6.35 -3.20 -4.26
C ILE A 130 -5.65 -2.09 -5.00
N HIS A 131 -5.60 -2.22 -6.32
CA HIS A 131 -5.12 -1.18 -7.23
C HIS A 131 -6.30 -0.42 -7.84
N SER A 132 -6.10 0.87 -8.12
CA SER A 132 -6.98 1.69 -8.96
C SER A 132 -6.23 2.95 -9.42
N ASP A 133 -6.77 3.69 -10.38
CA ASP A 133 -6.19 4.97 -10.81
C ASP A 133 -6.04 5.97 -9.65
N THR A 134 -7.07 6.02 -8.80
CA THR A 134 -7.20 6.91 -7.63
C THR A 134 -7.75 6.14 -6.45
N LEU A 135 -6.95 6.02 -5.40
CA LEU A 135 -7.39 5.56 -4.09
C LEU A 135 -7.69 6.75 -3.20
N MET A 136 -8.84 6.75 -2.57
CA MET A 136 -9.24 7.75 -1.58
C MET A 136 -9.51 7.05 -0.26
N VAL A 137 -8.91 7.55 0.81
CA VAL A 137 -9.08 7.05 2.17
C VAL A 137 -9.63 8.17 3.03
N THR A 138 -10.79 7.92 3.65
CA THR A 138 -11.47 8.90 4.50
C THR A 138 -11.89 8.28 5.82
N GLY A 139 -11.93 9.11 6.85
CA GLY A 139 -12.47 8.74 8.15
C GLY A 139 -11.42 8.18 9.11
N LYS A 140 -11.84 8.16 10.38
CA LYS A 140 -11.02 7.82 11.54
C LYS A 140 -10.57 6.37 11.49
N ALA A 141 -9.56 6.05 12.30
CA ALA A 141 -8.96 4.72 12.36
C ALA A 141 -9.96 3.58 12.65
N ASP A 142 -11.05 3.84 13.35
CA ASP A 142 -12.10 2.88 13.71
C ASP A 142 -13.26 2.79 12.70
N ASN A 143 -13.34 3.71 11.74
CA ASN A 143 -14.42 3.76 10.76
C ASN A 143 -13.91 4.24 9.40
N ARG A 144 -12.83 3.62 8.95
CA ARG A 144 -12.17 4.00 7.72
C ARG A 144 -12.95 3.51 6.50
N ILE A 145 -12.97 4.37 5.50
CA ILE A 145 -13.60 4.12 4.22
C ILE A 145 -12.56 4.29 3.13
N ILE A 146 -12.31 3.22 2.37
CA ILE A 146 -11.45 3.22 1.20
C ILE A 146 -12.33 3.22 -0.04
N ARG A 147 -12.03 4.08 -1.00
CA ARG A 147 -12.69 4.13 -2.30
C ARG A 147 -11.65 4.08 -3.41
N GLY A 148 -11.89 3.29 -4.45
CA GLY A 148 -11.05 3.22 -5.63
C GLY A 148 -11.83 3.63 -6.88
N PHE A 149 -11.24 4.50 -7.69
CA PHE A 149 -11.78 5.03 -8.95
C PHE A 149 -10.62 5.31 -9.92
N TYR A 150 -10.57 4.86 -11.16
CA TYR A 150 -11.31 3.79 -11.83
C TYR A 150 -10.36 2.58 -12.03
N ASP A 151 -10.78 1.60 -12.83
CA ASP A 151 -10.02 0.37 -13.14
C ASP A 151 -9.52 -0.36 -11.88
N VAL A 152 -10.46 -0.62 -10.97
CA VAL A 152 -10.14 -1.34 -9.75
C VAL A 152 -9.74 -2.77 -10.07
N ARG A 153 -8.60 -3.18 -9.55
CA ARG A 153 -8.06 -4.54 -9.62
C ARG A 153 -7.77 -5.03 -8.22
N LEU A 154 -8.33 -6.17 -7.88
CA LEU A 154 -8.19 -6.82 -6.59
C LEU A 154 -7.44 -8.13 -6.78
N TYR A 155 -6.40 -8.35 -5.99
CA TYR A 155 -5.64 -9.60 -6.01
C TYR A 155 -5.41 -10.13 -4.59
N LYS A 156 -5.59 -11.44 -4.46
CA LYS A 156 -5.29 -12.29 -3.31
C LYS A 156 -4.83 -13.65 -3.85
N SER A 157 -4.07 -14.41 -3.07
CA SER A 157 -3.52 -15.70 -3.52
C SER A 157 -4.56 -16.69 -4.09
N ASN A 158 -5.78 -16.71 -3.56
CA ASN A 158 -6.85 -17.63 -3.94
C ASN A 158 -8.05 -16.95 -4.65
N MET A 159 -7.99 -15.63 -4.87
CA MET A 159 -9.07 -14.86 -5.45
C MET A 159 -8.55 -13.60 -6.15
N SER A 160 -9.11 -13.27 -7.31
CA SER A 160 -8.88 -11.98 -7.94
C SER A 160 -10.18 -11.35 -8.40
N GLY A 161 -10.16 -10.06 -8.72
CA GLY A 161 -11.35 -9.38 -9.19
C GLY A 161 -11.02 -8.09 -9.92
N LYS A 162 -11.99 -7.63 -10.71
CA LYS A 162 -11.91 -6.38 -11.45
C LYS A 162 -13.26 -5.69 -11.47
N SER A 163 -13.25 -4.37 -11.37
CA SER A 163 -14.45 -3.54 -11.39
C SER A 163 -14.13 -2.11 -11.82
N ASP A 164 -15.13 -1.32 -12.18
CA ASP A 164 -14.94 0.10 -12.41
C ASP A 164 -14.52 0.82 -11.13
N SER A 165 -15.26 0.57 -10.04
CA SER A 165 -15.10 1.27 -8.77
C SER A 165 -15.28 0.34 -7.58
N ILE A 166 -14.68 0.69 -6.43
CA ILE A 166 -14.81 -0.08 -5.18
C ILE A 166 -15.06 0.84 -3.99
N HIS A 167 -15.84 0.35 -3.02
CA HIS A 167 -16.10 1.01 -1.75
C HIS A 167 -15.92 0.00 -0.62
N VAL A 168 -14.93 0.21 0.23
CA VAL A 168 -14.62 -0.64 1.38
C VAL A 168 -14.92 0.14 2.65
N ARG A 169 -15.69 -0.47 3.55
CA ARG A 169 -15.95 0.02 4.90
C ARG A 169 -15.41 -1.01 5.89
N GLU A 170 -14.32 -0.65 6.56
CA GLU A 170 -13.62 -1.55 7.48
C GLU A 170 -14.49 -1.88 8.70
N SER A 171 -15.19 -0.89 9.25
CA SER A 171 -16.04 -1.04 10.44
C SER A 171 -17.17 -2.07 10.32
N THR A 172 -17.55 -2.43 9.10
CA THR A 172 -18.60 -3.42 8.84
C THR A 172 -18.11 -4.62 8.04
N GLY A 173 -16.82 -4.66 7.68
CA GLY A 173 -16.27 -5.67 6.77
C GLY A 173 -16.99 -5.72 5.42
N LEU A 174 -17.46 -4.58 4.90
CA LEU A 174 -18.21 -4.54 3.64
C LEU A 174 -17.34 -3.99 2.51
N THR A 175 -17.16 -4.79 1.47
CA THR A 175 -16.53 -4.37 0.21
C THR A 175 -17.55 -4.41 -0.91
N GLN A 176 -17.79 -3.30 -1.58
CA GLN A 176 -18.74 -3.16 -2.68
C GLN A 176 -17.97 -2.91 -3.98
N MET A 177 -18.12 -3.81 -4.95
CA MET A 177 -17.55 -3.68 -6.29
C MET A 177 -18.65 -3.24 -7.27
N LEU A 178 -18.40 -2.20 -8.03
CA LEU A 178 -19.38 -1.47 -8.84
C LEU A 178 -18.96 -1.39 -10.31
N GLY A 179 -19.93 -1.24 -11.21
CA GLY A 179 -19.69 -1.06 -12.64
C GLY A 179 -19.22 -2.34 -13.33
N ASN A 180 -20.11 -3.34 -13.41
CA ASN A 180 -19.87 -4.65 -14.04
C ASN A 180 -18.67 -5.42 -13.42
N PRO A 181 -18.67 -5.62 -12.09
CA PRO A 181 -17.62 -6.35 -11.42
C PRO A 181 -17.53 -7.80 -11.87
N VAL A 182 -16.32 -8.34 -11.78
CA VAL A 182 -16.01 -9.76 -11.94
C VAL A 182 -15.09 -10.20 -10.81
N ILE A 183 -15.35 -11.39 -10.27
CA ILE A 183 -14.48 -12.06 -9.30
C ILE A 183 -14.14 -13.44 -9.84
N TRP A 184 -12.88 -13.83 -9.71
CA TRP A 184 -12.42 -15.19 -9.98
C TRP A 184 -12.00 -15.85 -8.68
N SER A 185 -12.57 -17.04 -8.40
CA SER A 185 -12.17 -17.92 -7.31
C SER A 185 -11.85 -19.28 -7.90
N GLY A 186 -10.56 -19.62 -7.98
CA GLY A 186 -10.10 -20.75 -8.78
C GLY A 186 -10.48 -20.58 -10.25
N GLU A 187 -11.13 -21.59 -10.82
CA GLU A 187 -11.63 -21.57 -12.20
C GLU A 187 -13.07 -21.05 -12.33
N ASN A 188 -13.67 -20.58 -11.24
CA ASN A 188 -15.00 -19.99 -11.23
C ASN A 188 -14.92 -18.47 -11.40
N GLN A 189 -15.63 -17.97 -12.42
CA GLN A 189 -15.88 -16.57 -12.64
C GLN A 189 -17.29 -16.21 -12.16
N LEU A 190 -17.40 -15.20 -11.32
CA LEU A 190 -18.64 -14.64 -10.81
C LEU A 190 -18.82 -13.21 -11.33
N THR A 191 -19.99 -12.91 -11.89
CA THR A 191 -20.31 -11.58 -12.44
C THR A 191 -21.74 -11.16 -12.07
N GLY A 192 -21.98 -9.86 -12.07
CA GLY A 192 -23.31 -9.25 -11.93
C GLY A 192 -23.24 -7.73 -12.04
N ASP A 193 -24.33 -7.04 -11.74
CA ASP A 193 -24.35 -5.56 -11.81
C ASP A 193 -23.59 -4.94 -10.62
N THR A 194 -23.65 -5.58 -9.45
CA THR A 194 -22.91 -5.20 -8.24
C THR A 194 -22.57 -6.43 -7.42
N ILE A 195 -21.36 -6.47 -6.85
CA ILE A 195 -20.94 -7.55 -5.96
C ILE A 195 -20.57 -6.96 -4.61
N HIS A 196 -21.13 -7.52 -3.54
CA HIS A 196 -20.71 -7.27 -2.18
C HIS A 196 -19.93 -8.47 -1.65
N LEU A 197 -18.73 -8.22 -1.13
CA LEU A 197 -17.97 -9.15 -0.30
C LEU A 197 -18.11 -8.71 1.15
N ILE A 198 -18.34 -9.67 2.03
CA ILE A 198 -18.54 -9.46 3.46
C ILE A 198 -17.51 -10.30 4.22
N ASN A 199 -16.70 -9.65 5.05
CA ASN A 199 -15.77 -10.29 5.97
C ASN A 199 -16.19 -10.11 7.43
N LYS A 200 -15.75 -11.03 8.28
CA LYS A 200 -15.88 -10.92 9.75
C LYS A 200 -14.89 -9.87 10.25
N VAL A 201 -15.36 -8.88 10.99
CA VAL A 201 -14.52 -7.75 11.44
C VAL A 201 -13.45 -8.21 12.43
N GLU A 202 -13.73 -9.25 13.22
CA GLU A 202 -12.79 -9.73 14.24
C GLU A 202 -11.65 -10.58 13.69
N THR A 203 -11.88 -11.26 12.57
CA THR A 203 -10.91 -12.22 11.99
C THR A 203 -10.43 -11.86 10.60
N ASP A 204 -11.04 -10.87 9.95
CA ASP A 204 -10.88 -10.51 8.54
C ASP A 204 -11.16 -11.65 7.53
N GLN A 205 -11.74 -12.77 8.00
CA GLN A 205 -12.10 -13.89 7.13
C GLN A 205 -13.33 -13.55 6.28
N LEU A 206 -13.29 -13.96 5.01
CA LEU A 206 -14.46 -13.93 4.13
C LEU A 206 -15.57 -14.78 4.73
N ASP A 207 -16.78 -14.21 4.75
CA ASP A 207 -17.98 -14.86 5.26
C ASP A 207 -18.95 -15.13 4.11
N SER A 208 -19.29 -14.09 3.36
CA SER A 208 -20.30 -14.20 2.31
C SER A 208 -20.07 -13.26 1.14
N LEU A 209 -20.60 -13.66 -0.01
CA LEU A 209 -20.67 -12.88 -1.24
C LEU A 209 -22.12 -12.70 -1.66
N LYS A 210 -22.47 -11.51 -2.13
CA LYS A 210 -23.81 -11.20 -2.66
C LYS A 210 -23.67 -10.53 -4.01
N VAL A 211 -24.25 -11.14 -5.03
CA VAL A 211 -24.32 -10.57 -6.38
C VAL A 211 -25.74 -10.11 -6.64
N PHE A 212 -25.87 -8.85 -7.02
CA PHE A 212 -27.14 -8.21 -7.32
C PHE A 212 -27.32 -8.05 -8.82
N ASP A 213 -28.45 -8.55 -9.31
CA ASP A 213 -28.90 -8.49 -10.70
C ASP A 213 -27.91 -9.10 -11.71
N LYS A 214 -28.46 -9.78 -12.73
CA LYS A 214 -27.69 -10.47 -13.79
C LYS A 214 -26.59 -11.39 -13.22
N ALA A 215 -26.84 -12.02 -12.08
CA ALA A 215 -25.87 -12.88 -11.43
C ALA A 215 -25.54 -14.09 -12.31
N PHE A 216 -24.25 -14.28 -12.59
CA PHE A 216 -23.77 -15.31 -13.49
C PHE A 216 -22.47 -15.92 -12.96
N MET A 217 -22.46 -17.24 -12.84
CA MET A 217 -21.28 -18.06 -12.54
C MET A 217 -20.90 -18.85 -13.79
N ILE A 218 -19.64 -18.75 -14.19
CA ILE A 218 -19.05 -19.54 -15.28
C ILE A 218 -17.85 -20.29 -14.72
N GLN A 219 -17.80 -21.60 -14.91
CA GLN A 219 -16.64 -22.41 -14.58
C GLN A 219 -16.11 -23.05 -15.87
N LYS A 220 -14.81 -22.94 -16.11
CA LYS A 220 -14.15 -23.57 -17.25
C LYS A 220 -13.91 -25.06 -16.95
N ASP A 221 -14.42 -25.93 -17.81
CA ASP A 221 -14.18 -27.37 -17.72
C ASP A 221 -12.77 -27.68 -18.25
N SER A 222 -11.99 -28.49 -17.51
CA SER A 222 -10.63 -28.90 -17.87
C SER A 222 -10.56 -29.70 -19.17
N LEU A 223 -11.64 -30.39 -19.53
CA LEU A 223 -11.77 -31.18 -20.76
C LEU A 223 -12.52 -30.43 -21.88
N GLY A 224 -12.75 -29.13 -21.69
CA GLY A 224 -13.38 -28.24 -22.66
C GLY A 224 -14.87 -28.02 -22.42
N GLY A 225 -15.33 -26.79 -22.65
CA GLY A 225 -16.69 -26.34 -22.35
C GLY A 225 -16.74 -25.38 -21.16
N TYR A 226 -17.93 -24.82 -20.92
CA TYR A 226 -18.18 -23.91 -19.82
C TYR A 226 -19.45 -24.33 -19.10
N ASN A 227 -19.30 -24.68 -17.82
CA ASN A 227 -20.41 -24.81 -16.90
C ASN A 227 -20.94 -23.41 -16.59
N GLN A 228 -22.23 -23.21 -16.77
CA GLN A 228 -22.88 -21.90 -16.71
C GLN A 228 -24.09 -21.97 -15.82
N ILE A 229 -24.18 -21.06 -14.87
CA ILE A 229 -25.28 -20.98 -13.92
C ILE A 229 -25.63 -19.50 -13.77
N LYS A 230 -26.86 -19.14 -14.12
CA LYS A 230 -27.33 -17.76 -13.98
C LYS A 230 -28.62 -17.66 -13.19
N GLY A 231 -28.86 -16.48 -12.63
CA GLY A 231 -30.07 -16.13 -11.89
C GLY A 231 -30.21 -14.62 -11.76
N LYS A 232 -31.23 -14.16 -11.05
CA LYS A 232 -31.34 -12.73 -10.73
C LYS A 232 -30.36 -12.33 -9.63
N GLU A 233 -30.32 -13.10 -8.55
CA GLU A 233 -29.50 -12.85 -7.35
C GLU A 233 -28.65 -14.08 -7.07
N MET A 234 -27.44 -13.87 -6.54
CA MET A 234 -26.55 -14.95 -6.09
C MET A 234 -26.01 -14.66 -4.69
N TYR A 235 -25.94 -15.71 -3.88
CA TYR A 235 -25.39 -15.69 -2.53
C TYR A 235 -24.30 -16.77 -2.41
N GLY A 236 -23.06 -16.36 -2.18
CA GLY A 236 -21.93 -17.24 -1.92
C GLY A 236 -21.60 -17.30 -0.42
N LEU A 237 -21.16 -18.46 0.05
CA LEU A 237 -20.66 -18.67 1.41
C LEU A 237 -19.20 -19.13 1.38
N PHE A 238 -18.41 -18.62 2.32
CA PHE A 238 -16.99 -18.93 2.43
C PHE A 238 -16.68 -19.71 3.72
N ALA A 239 -15.74 -20.63 3.61
CA ALA A 239 -15.11 -21.33 4.73
C ALA A 239 -13.61 -21.31 4.48
N ASP A 240 -12.81 -20.96 5.49
CA ASP A 240 -11.36 -20.83 5.36
C ASP A 240 -10.90 -19.95 4.16
N ASN A 241 -11.66 -18.88 3.89
CA ASN A 241 -11.51 -17.97 2.74
C ASN A 241 -11.71 -18.60 1.35
N GLU A 242 -12.32 -19.78 1.28
CA GLU A 242 -12.66 -20.47 0.04
C GLU A 242 -14.18 -20.60 -0.14
N LEU A 243 -14.63 -20.40 -1.38
CA LEU A 243 -16.04 -20.46 -1.75
C LEU A 243 -16.50 -21.92 -1.81
N TYR A 244 -17.40 -22.32 -0.92
CA TYR A 244 -17.88 -23.71 -0.82
C TYR A 244 -19.36 -23.88 -1.18
N GLU A 245 -20.15 -22.81 -1.18
CA GLU A 245 -21.57 -22.86 -1.54
C GLU A 245 -21.99 -21.62 -2.32
N VAL A 246 -22.75 -21.82 -3.39
CA VAL A 246 -23.35 -20.74 -4.19
C VAL A 246 -24.84 -21.01 -4.39
N ASN A 247 -25.69 -20.06 -4.01
CA ASN A 247 -27.13 -20.13 -4.20
C ASN A 247 -27.57 -19.07 -5.20
N LEU A 248 -28.27 -19.45 -6.26
CA LEU A 248 -28.90 -18.54 -7.21
C LEU A 248 -30.41 -18.59 -7.07
N ILE A 249 -31.07 -17.43 -7.17
CA ILE A 249 -32.51 -17.32 -6.94
C ILE A 249 -33.16 -16.47 -8.05
N LYS A 250 -34.38 -16.88 -8.42
CA LYS A 250 -35.27 -16.28 -9.43
C LYS A 250 -34.75 -16.42 -10.86
N ASN A 251 -35.59 -16.98 -11.73
CA ASN A 251 -35.31 -17.19 -13.16
C ASN A 251 -33.96 -17.87 -13.40
N THR A 252 -33.71 -18.93 -12.65
CA THR A 252 -32.41 -19.59 -12.68
C THR A 252 -32.35 -20.57 -13.85
N GLU A 253 -31.21 -20.58 -14.53
CA GLU A 253 -30.96 -21.44 -15.69
C GLU A 253 -29.53 -21.97 -15.60
N THR A 254 -29.36 -23.26 -15.91
CA THR A 254 -28.05 -23.91 -16.00
C THR A 254 -27.79 -24.46 -17.38
N LEU A 255 -26.51 -24.53 -17.69
CA LEU A 255 -25.95 -25.39 -18.70
C LEU A 255 -24.73 -26.05 -18.09
N TYR A 256 -24.81 -27.37 -17.88
CA TYR A 256 -23.81 -28.13 -17.16
C TYR A 256 -23.34 -29.33 -17.97
N TYR A 257 -22.02 -29.48 -18.14
CA TYR A 257 -21.41 -30.59 -18.83
C TYR A 257 -21.33 -31.78 -17.87
N MET A 258 -22.21 -32.78 -18.05
CA MET A 258 -22.24 -33.96 -17.18
C MET A 258 -21.24 -34.99 -17.66
N ARG A 259 -20.35 -35.43 -16.77
CA ARG A 259 -19.34 -36.45 -17.05
C ARG A 259 -19.50 -37.65 -16.10
N ASN A 260 -19.09 -38.83 -16.56
CA ASN A 260 -19.00 -40.03 -15.74
C ASN A 260 -17.63 -40.12 -15.04
N ASP A 261 -17.46 -41.12 -14.18
CA ASP A 261 -16.20 -41.46 -13.51
C ASP A 261 -15.35 -42.41 -14.38
N PRO A 262 -14.96 -41.97 -15.60
CA PRO A 262 -13.56 -41.71 -15.96
C PRO A 262 -13.33 -40.36 -16.68
N GLY A 263 -14.32 -39.45 -16.67
CA GLY A 263 -14.25 -38.10 -17.27
C GLY A 263 -14.91 -37.97 -18.67
N GLU A 264 -15.58 -39.01 -19.15
CA GLU A 264 -16.25 -38.98 -20.47
C GLU A 264 -17.54 -38.15 -20.40
N LEU A 265 -17.79 -37.36 -21.45
CA LEU A 265 -19.00 -36.54 -21.55
C LEU A 265 -20.23 -37.43 -21.76
N ILE A 266 -21.14 -37.43 -20.78
CA ILE A 266 -22.45 -38.06 -20.88
C ILE A 266 -23.38 -37.19 -21.74
N GLY A 267 -23.32 -35.88 -21.53
CA GLY A 267 -24.11 -34.91 -22.26
C GLY A 267 -24.14 -33.54 -21.59
N ILE A 268 -24.87 -32.60 -22.19
CA ILE A 268 -25.03 -31.24 -21.72
C ILE A 268 -26.43 -31.12 -21.11
N ASN A 269 -26.50 -30.96 -19.79
CA ASN A 269 -27.74 -30.76 -19.07
C ASN A 269 -28.12 -29.28 -19.07
N LYS A 270 -29.30 -28.94 -19.61
CA LYS A 270 -29.87 -27.60 -19.52
C LYS A 270 -31.10 -27.64 -18.63
N THR A 271 -31.09 -26.87 -17.55
CA THR A 271 -32.18 -26.90 -16.57
C THR A 271 -32.66 -25.50 -16.21
N LEU A 272 -33.98 -25.32 -16.19
CA LEU A 272 -34.67 -24.17 -15.64
C LEU A 272 -35.19 -24.51 -14.25
N SER A 273 -35.05 -23.57 -13.31
CA SER A 273 -35.50 -23.73 -11.94
C SER A 273 -35.84 -22.37 -11.31
N SER A 274 -36.59 -22.37 -10.22
CA SER A 274 -36.78 -21.15 -9.41
C SER A 274 -35.54 -20.78 -8.60
N SER A 275 -34.81 -21.79 -8.13
CA SER A 275 -33.60 -21.63 -7.32
C SER A 275 -32.64 -22.78 -7.53
N ILE A 276 -31.35 -22.49 -7.40
CA ILE A 276 -30.27 -23.47 -7.54
C ILE A 276 -29.32 -23.30 -6.36
N LYS A 277 -28.87 -24.42 -5.81
CA LYS A 277 -27.76 -24.46 -4.85
C LYS A 277 -26.64 -25.28 -5.48
N VAL A 278 -25.43 -24.75 -5.44
CA VAL A 278 -24.20 -25.38 -5.92
C VAL A 278 -23.31 -25.59 -4.71
N LEU A 279 -22.83 -26.82 -4.53
CA LEU A 279 -21.79 -27.15 -3.56
C LEU A 279 -20.47 -27.28 -4.29
N LEU A 280 -19.43 -26.66 -3.72
CA LEU A 280 -18.08 -26.68 -4.23
C LEU A 280 -17.14 -27.33 -3.20
N GLU A 281 -16.18 -28.10 -3.71
CA GLU A 281 -15.06 -28.65 -2.96
C GLU A 281 -13.79 -28.39 -3.79
N ASP A 282 -12.73 -27.90 -3.16
CA ASP A 282 -11.49 -27.46 -3.84
C ASP A 282 -11.76 -26.48 -4.99
N GLN A 283 -12.77 -25.62 -4.83
CA GLN A 283 -13.24 -24.66 -5.85
C GLN A 283 -13.79 -25.32 -7.14
N GLU A 284 -14.11 -26.61 -7.11
CA GLU A 284 -14.77 -27.33 -8.19
C GLU A 284 -16.21 -27.68 -7.84
N VAL A 285 -17.12 -27.61 -8.83
CA VAL A 285 -18.52 -27.97 -8.65
C VAL A 285 -18.66 -29.46 -8.40
N GLN A 286 -19.13 -29.83 -7.21
CA GLN A 286 -19.41 -31.22 -6.84
C GLN A 286 -20.87 -31.59 -7.08
N GLU A 287 -21.78 -30.74 -6.59
CA GLU A 287 -23.22 -31.03 -6.64
C GLU A 287 -24.03 -29.78 -7.01
N ILE A 288 -25.05 -30.00 -7.84
CA ILE A 288 -26.03 -28.96 -8.21
C ILE A 288 -27.43 -29.44 -7.84
N TYR A 289 -28.05 -28.71 -6.93
CA TYR A 289 -29.42 -28.93 -6.48
C TYR A 289 -30.37 -27.95 -7.15
N TYR A 290 -31.37 -28.49 -7.84
CA TYR A 290 -32.45 -27.72 -8.46
C TYR A 290 -33.68 -27.70 -7.56
N LEU A 291 -34.12 -26.51 -7.18
CA LEU A 291 -35.18 -26.30 -6.19
C LEU A 291 -36.35 -25.54 -6.80
N LYS A 292 -37.51 -26.23 -6.85
CA LYS A 292 -38.84 -25.77 -7.32
C LYS A 292 -38.93 -25.49 -8.82
N GLN A 293 -40.01 -25.97 -9.44
CA GLN A 293 -40.32 -25.77 -10.86
C GLN A 293 -39.16 -26.16 -11.77
N VAL A 294 -38.69 -27.41 -11.62
CA VAL A 294 -37.53 -27.92 -12.34
C VAL A 294 -37.98 -28.46 -13.70
N ASP A 295 -37.43 -27.88 -14.77
CA ASP A 295 -37.57 -28.36 -16.14
C ASP A 295 -36.17 -28.53 -16.74
N GLY A 296 -35.72 -29.78 -16.84
CA GLY A 296 -34.35 -30.13 -17.23
C GLY A 296 -34.34 -31.09 -18.41
N THR A 297 -33.49 -30.80 -19.39
CA THR A 297 -33.26 -31.68 -20.54
C THR A 297 -31.76 -31.96 -20.70
N LEU A 298 -31.42 -33.24 -20.78
CA LEU A 298 -30.08 -33.71 -21.10
C LEU A 298 -29.94 -33.90 -22.61
N TYR A 299 -29.05 -33.15 -23.23
CA TYR A 299 -28.74 -33.25 -24.66
C TYR A 299 -27.43 -34.01 -24.87
N PRO A 300 -27.39 -35.02 -25.75
CA PRO A 300 -26.13 -35.47 -26.33
C PRO A 300 -25.42 -34.29 -26.99
N GLU A 301 -24.08 -34.24 -26.92
CA GLU A 301 -23.31 -33.09 -27.42
C GLU A 301 -23.62 -32.76 -28.89
N GLN A 302 -23.73 -33.80 -29.73
CA GLN A 302 -24.05 -33.71 -31.16
C GLN A 302 -25.42 -33.08 -31.46
N ASP A 303 -26.38 -33.17 -30.54
CA ASP A 303 -27.75 -32.69 -30.73
C ASP A 303 -27.93 -31.23 -30.28
N LEU A 304 -26.96 -30.69 -29.53
CA LEU A 304 -26.95 -29.31 -29.07
C LEU A 304 -25.98 -28.49 -29.93
N PRO A 305 -26.49 -27.65 -30.86
CA PRO A 305 -25.63 -26.87 -31.74
C PRO A 305 -24.79 -25.86 -30.93
N PRO A 306 -23.58 -25.48 -31.38
CA PRO A 306 -22.66 -24.65 -30.59
C PRO A 306 -23.27 -23.33 -30.08
N ASN A 307 -24.12 -22.69 -30.88
CA ASN A 307 -24.84 -21.46 -30.50
C ASN A 307 -25.84 -21.64 -29.35
N ALA A 308 -26.30 -22.86 -29.07
CA ALA A 308 -27.19 -23.18 -27.97
C ALA A 308 -26.45 -23.65 -26.70
N ARG A 309 -25.11 -23.75 -26.76
CA ARG A 309 -24.22 -24.14 -25.66
C ARG A 309 -23.82 -22.97 -24.76
N GLU A 310 -24.33 -21.78 -25.03
CA GLU A 310 -24.13 -20.58 -24.23
C GLU A 310 -25.49 -20.03 -23.78
N LEU A 311 -25.60 -19.72 -22.48
CA LEU A 311 -26.78 -19.04 -21.96
C LEU A 311 -26.74 -17.56 -22.34
N LYS A 312 -27.90 -16.95 -22.54
CA LYS A 312 -27.98 -15.50 -22.73
C LYS A 312 -27.32 -14.77 -21.56
N GLY A 313 -26.36 -13.90 -21.86
CA GLY A 313 -25.55 -13.18 -20.88
C GLY A 313 -24.19 -13.80 -20.61
N PHE A 314 -23.86 -14.93 -21.24
CA PHE A 314 -22.54 -15.53 -21.20
C PHE A 314 -21.45 -14.50 -21.60
N ASN A 315 -20.46 -14.34 -20.73
CA ASN A 315 -19.32 -13.46 -20.95
C ASN A 315 -18.13 -14.02 -20.16
N TRP A 316 -17.33 -14.89 -20.78
CA TRP A 316 -16.10 -15.36 -20.17
C TRP A 316 -15.00 -14.31 -20.27
N ARG A 317 -14.45 -13.91 -19.12
CA ARG A 317 -13.43 -12.87 -18.95
C ARG A 317 -12.13 -13.46 -18.40
N GLY A 318 -11.84 -14.74 -18.65
CA GLY A 318 -10.67 -15.42 -18.10
C GLY A 318 -9.32 -14.78 -18.45
N GLU A 319 -9.22 -14.09 -19.59
CA GLU A 319 -8.02 -13.34 -19.98
C GLU A 319 -7.77 -12.08 -19.11
N GLU A 320 -8.77 -11.61 -18.37
CA GLU A 320 -8.64 -10.50 -17.43
C GLU A 320 -8.29 -10.96 -16.01
N LYS A 321 -8.22 -12.28 -15.77
CA LYS A 321 -7.92 -12.86 -14.45
C LYS A 321 -6.49 -12.49 -14.05
N LEU A 322 -6.36 -11.91 -12.86
CA LEU A 322 -5.07 -11.58 -12.26
C LEU A 322 -4.50 -12.83 -11.59
N ASN A 323 -3.29 -13.22 -11.96
CA ASN A 323 -2.60 -14.41 -11.44
C ASN A 323 -1.48 -14.05 -10.46
N SER A 324 -1.02 -12.79 -10.49
CA SER A 324 0.06 -12.27 -9.64
C SER A 324 -0.18 -10.81 -9.25
N VAL A 325 0.62 -10.32 -8.30
CA VAL A 325 0.64 -8.90 -7.90
C VAL A 325 1.06 -7.99 -9.06
N ASP A 326 1.94 -8.46 -9.95
CA ASP A 326 2.41 -7.68 -11.11
C ASP A 326 1.27 -7.38 -12.09
N ASP A 327 0.26 -8.26 -12.16
CA ASP A 327 -0.90 -8.08 -13.04
C ASP A 327 -1.79 -6.89 -12.61
N LEU A 328 -1.65 -6.40 -11.37
CA LEU A 328 -2.35 -5.21 -10.90
C LEU A 328 -2.10 -4.00 -11.82
N PHE A 329 -0.91 -3.91 -12.43
CA PHE A 329 -0.54 -2.80 -13.32
C PHE A 329 -0.49 -3.22 -14.80
N ALA A 330 -1.02 -4.40 -15.15
CA ALA A 330 -1.00 -4.89 -16.52
C ALA A 330 -1.72 -3.93 -17.48
N GLY A 331 -1.10 -3.64 -18.63
CA GLY A 331 -1.64 -2.72 -19.63
C GLY A 331 -1.47 -1.23 -19.33
N GLU A 332 -0.94 -0.85 -18.16
CA GLU A 332 -0.55 0.53 -17.90
C GLU A 332 0.80 0.87 -18.54
N PRO A 333 0.97 2.11 -19.07
CA PRO A 333 2.27 2.56 -19.51
C PRO A 333 3.26 2.63 -18.33
N PRO A 334 4.57 2.44 -18.57
CA PRO A 334 5.59 2.73 -17.57
C PRO A 334 5.40 4.15 -17.02
N TYR A 335 5.42 4.29 -15.69
CA TYR A 335 5.28 5.59 -15.06
C TYR A 335 6.65 6.27 -14.96
N GLU A 336 6.80 7.41 -15.60
CA GLU A 336 8.00 8.24 -15.48
C GLU A 336 7.88 9.12 -14.22
N LEU A 337 8.88 9.01 -13.34
CA LEU A 337 8.93 9.80 -12.12
C LEU A 337 9.03 11.29 -12.44
N VAL A 338 8.29 12.10 -11.70
CA VAL A 338 8.35 13.56 -11.84
C VAL A 338 9.74 14.03 -11.45
N LYS A 339 10.38 14.85 -12.30
CA LYS A 339 11.67 15.47 -11.96
C LYS A 339 11.46 16.49 -10.85
N ILE A 340 11.91 16.15 -9.64
CA ILE A 340 11.81 17.04 -8.49
C ILE A 340 12.86 18.14 -8.62
N GLN A 341 12.40 19.39 -8.70
CA GLN A 341 13.28 20.54 -8.62
C GLN A 341 13.78 20.68 -7.18
N GLY A 342 15.09 20.57 -6.99
CA GLY A 342 15.72 20.69 -5.68
C GLY A 342 15.83 22.14 -5.23
N ILE A 343 16.24 22.32 -3.98
CA ILE A 343 16.68 23.62 -3.45
C ILE A 343 18.04 23.93 -4.08
N PRO A 344 18.23 25.12 -4.70
CA PRO A 344 19.54 25.54 -5.20
C PRO A 344 20.53 25.57 -4.03
N LEU A 345 21.78 25.18 -4.31
CA LEU A 345 22.85 25.36 -3.35
C LEU A 345 23.05 26.87 -3.12
N PRO A 346 23.43 27.30 -1.91
CA PRO A 346 23.82 28.69 -1.70
C PRO A 346 24.94 29.03 -2.68
N GLU A 347 24.89 30.24 -3.26
CA GLU A 347 25.99 30.72 -4.10
C GLU A 347 27.23 30.88 -3.21
N GLU A 348 28.30 30.16 -3.53
CA GLU A 348 29.60 30.41 -2.92
C GLU A 348 30.10 31.74 -3.49
N GLU A 349 30.17 32.78 -2.66
CA GLU A 349 30.82 34.03 -3.05
C GLU A 349 32.32 33.77 -3.20
N GLU A 350 32.77 33.45 -4.42
CA GLU A 350 34.19 33.20 -4.74
C GLU A 350 35.09 34.35 -4.25
N GLU A 351 34.61 35.59 -4.35
CA GLU A 351 35.30 36.80 -3.88
C GLU A 351 35.64 36.82 -2.37
N PHE A 352 34.93 36.05 -1.54
CA PHE A 352 35.22 36.00 -0.10
C PHE A 352 36.48 35.17 0.23
N PHE A 353 36.79 34.18 -0.61
CA PHE A 353 37.94 33.28 -0.43
C PHE A 353 39.07 33.53 -1.42
N GLU A 354 38.92 34.49 -2.34
CA GLU A 354 40.04 34.95 -3.16
C GLU A 354 41.13 35.55 -2.26
N GLU A 355 42.34 34.99 -2.38
CA GLU A 355 43.53 35.50 -1.72
C GLU A 355 43.81 36.88 -2.30
N ARG A 356 43.48 37.93 -1.55
CA ARG A 356 43.83 39.30 -1.93
C ARG A 356 45.32 39.38 -2.19
N ALA A 357 45.69 40.00 -3.30
CA ALA A 357 47.08 40.34 -3.52
C ALA A 357 47.56 41.19 -2.33
N ASP A 358 48.80 40.99 -1.87
CA ASP A 358 49.42 41.75 -0.76
C ASP A 358 49.40 43.29 -0.95
N GLU A 359 49.03 43.76 -2.15
CA GLU A 359 48.89 45.17 -2.52
C GLU A 359 47.50 45.76 -2.21
N ASP A 360 46.52 44.97 -1.80
CA ASP A 360 45.20 45.48 -1.42
C ASP A 360 45.24 46.20 -0.08
N ALA A 361 44.78 47.46 -0.05
CA ALA A 361 44.72 48.26 1.17
C ALA A 361 43.86 47.54 2.23
N PRO A 362 44.26 47.57 3.52
CA PRO A 362 43.50 46.90 4.57
C PRO A 362 42.09 47.49 4.66
N LEU A 363 41.09 46.62 4.79
CA LEU A 363 39.67 46.97 5.00
C LEU A 363 39.44 47.54 6.39
N LEU A 364 40.06 48.68 6.68
CA LEU A 364 39.78 49.43 7.88
C LEU A 364 38.67 50.42 7.55
N ASN A 365 37.52 50.22 8.18
CA ASN A 365 36.49 51.25 8.23
C ASN A 365 37.12 52.55 8.77
N GLU A 366 36.74 53.71 8.23
CA GLU A 366 37.28 55.03 8.66
C GLU A 366 37.10 55.32 10.16
N LYS A 367 36.16 54.64 10.83
CA LYS A 367 35.92 54.73 12.28
C LYS A 367 36.67 53.67 13.09
N SER A 368 37.47 52.82 12.44
CA SER A 368 38.25 51.80 13.12
C SER A 368 39.37 52.41 13.95
N ARG A 369 39.59 51.85 15.15
CA ARG A 369 40.71 52.23 16.02
C ARG A 369 41.99 51.45 15.71
N LEU A 370 41.89 50.44 14.85
CA LEU A 370 43.01 49.63 14.37
C LEU A 370 43.70 50.36 13.22
N ARG A 371 45.03 50.30 13.18
CA ARG A 371 45.81 50.82 12.07
C ARG A 371 46.26 49.68 11.14
N PRO A 372 46.57 49.96 9.87
CA PRO A 372 47.13 48.97 8.93
C PRO A 372 48.27 48.13 9.51
N GLU A 373 49.13 48.73 10.33
CA GLU A 373 50.29 48.06 10.93
C GLU A 373 49.90 47.06 12.02
N ASP A 374 48.75 47.25 12.66
CA ASP A 374 48.23 46.36 13.70
C ASP A 374 47.65 45.06 13.12
N LEU A 375 47.41 45.02 11.80
CA LEU A 375 46.88 43.86 11.05
C LEU A 375 47.97 43.05 10.33
N ARG A 376 49.24 43.48 10.41
CA ARG A 376 50.34 42.75 9.77
C ARG A 376 50.62 41.45 10.52
N GLU A 377 50.72 40.36 9.79
CA GLU A 377 51.09 39.05 10.33
C GLU A 377 52.48 39.13 10.97
N ARG A 378 52.60 38.80 12.26
CA ARG A 378 53.91 38.73 12.93
C ARG A 378 54.41 37.29 12.88
N ALA A 379 55.71 37.10 12.84
CA ALA A 379 56.33 35.76 12.77
C ALA A 379 55.95 34.79 13.92
N GLN A 380 55.36 35.30 14.99
CA GLN A 380 54.87 34.54 16.14
C GLN A 380 53.36 34.18 16.04
N ASP A 381 52.64 34.75 15.07
CA ASP A 381 51.22 34.49 14.82
C ASP A 381 51.02 33.29 13.85
N THR A 382 52.10 32.82 13.18
CA THR A 382 52.07 31.67 12.26
C THR A 382 52.22 30.34 13.01
N LEU A 383 51.24 29.44 12.89
CA LEU A 383 51.30 28.08 13.45
C LEU A 383 52.41 27.24 12.78
N PRO A 384 53.12 26.35 13.51
CA PRO A 384 54.05 25.40 12.89
C PRO A 384 53.30 24.52 11.89
N GLN A 385 53.74 24.46 10.63
CA GLN A 385 53.11 23.59 9.64
C GLN A 385 53.26 22.12 10.05
N MET A 386 52.13 21.40 10.18
CA MET A 386 52.15 19.94 10.36
C MET A 386 52.59 19.25 9.05
N PRO A 387 53.41 18.18 9.12
CA PRO A 387 53.80 17.41 7.95
C PRO A 387 52.58 16.83 7.21
N ARG A 388 52.53 17.03 5.88
CA ARG A 388 51.42 16.61 5.01
C ARG A 388 51.06 15.12 5.13
N ASP A 389 52.02 14.26 5.48
CA ASP A 389 51.84 12.82 5.60
C ASP A 389 50.89 12.41 6.75
N SER A 390 50.77 13.25 7.80
CA SER A 390 49.90 12.98 8.94
C SER A 390 48.42 13.17 8.61
N VAL A 391 48.10 14.05 7.65
CA VAL A 391 46.72 14.33 7.22
C VAL A 391 46.19 13.22 6.31
N GLN A 392 47.05 12.66 5.44
CA GLN A 392 46.66 11.58 4.52
C GLN A 392 46.32 10.26 5.22
N GLN A 393 46.95 9.98 6.38
CA GLN A 393 46.67 8.78 7.17
C GLN A 393 45.33 8.81 7.92
N LEU A 394 44.79 10.00 8.22
CA LEU A 394 43.49 10.17 8.86
C LEU A 394 42.32 9.96 7.88
N ILE A 395 42.54 10.23 6.59
CA ILE A 395 41.53 10.12 5.53
C ILE A 395 41.32 8.66 5.07
N ASN A 396 42.34 7.81 5.16
CA ASN A 396 42.34 6.46 4.58
C ASN A 396 41.90 5.31 5.53
N ARG A 397 41.11 5.57 6.58
CA ARG A 397 40.58 4.48 7.42
C ARG A 397 39.43 3.73 6.72
N PRO A 398 39.53 2.41 6.47
CA PRO A 398 38.45 1.66 5.83
C PRO A 398 37.26 1.47 6.77
N GLN A 399 36.05 1.72 6.26
CA GLN A 399 34.80 1.40 6.95
C GLN A 399 34.47 -0.09 6.80
N VAL A 400 34.09 -0.72 7.91
CA VAL A 400 33.79 -2.16 8.01
C VAL A 400 32.39 -2.44 7.47
N THR A 401 32.29 -3.23 6.42
CA THR A 401 31.03 -3.81 5.91
C THR A 401 30.71 -5.11 6.64
N THR A 402 29.48 -5.25 7.15
CA THR A 402 28.92 -6.55 7.52
C THR A 402 27.66 -6.82 6.70
N ALA A 403 27.75 -7.81 5.81
CA ALA A 403 26.61 -8.42 5.15
C ALA A 403 26.10 -9.60 5.98
N THR A 404 24.78 -9.75 6.10
CA THR A 404 24.12 -11.06 6.26
C THR A 404 22.75 -11.01 5.58
N GLY A 405 22.32 -12.13 5.01
CA GLY A 405 21.08 -12.26 4.23
C GLY A 405 20.11 -13.32 4.77
N ARG A 406 18.88 -13.24 4.23
CA ARG A 406 17.73 -14.19 4.18
C ARG A 406 17.10 -14.58 5.54
N ASP A 407 15.77 -14.65 5.75
CA ASP A 407 14.72 -15.26 4.92
C ASP A 407 13.27 -14.75 5.19
N SER A 408 12.41 -15.05 4.19
CA SER A 408 10.92 -15.07 4.11
C SER A 408 10.03 -14.26 5.08
N ILE A 409 9.88 -12.98 4.77
CA ILE A 409 8.72 -12.12 5.07
C ILE A 409 8.63 -11.19 3.84
N PRO A 410 7.45 -10.81 3.29
CA PRO A 410 7.39 -9.78 2.26
C PRO A 410 8.20 -8.56 2.74
N ALA A 411 9.13 -8.06 1.92
CA ALA A 411 10.16 -7.11 2.34
C ALA A 411 9.58 -5.87 3.06
N GLU A 412 8.34 -5.55 2.74
CA GLU A 412 7.52 -4.42 3.18
C GLU A 412 7.12 -4.47 4.66
N PHE A 413 7.11 -5.66 5.27
CA PHE A 413 6.77 -5.86 6.69
C PHE A 413 7.99 -6.13 7.58
N ARG A 414 9.20 -6.24 7.00
CA ARG A 414 10.44 -6.46 7.78
C ARG A 414 10.84 -5.22 8.60
N GLU A 415 10.60 -4.02 8.07
CA GLU A 415 10.98 -2.75 8.72
C GLU A 415 10.12 -2.40 9.96
N ILE A 416 8.92 -2.99 10.07
CA ILE A 416 8.01 -2.77 11.21
C ILE A 416 8.52 -3.51 12.46
N GLN A 417 9.30 -4.57 12.29
CA GLN A 417 9.83 -5.36 13.41
C GLN A 417 11.06 -4.71 14.06
N ASP A 418 11.83 -3.93 13.29
CA ASP A 418 13.04 -3.23 13.76
C ASP A 418 12.76 -1.83 14.34
N SER A 419 11.56 -1.27 14.15
CA SER A 419 11.15 0.06 14.64
C SER A 419 10.44 0.04 16.00
N LEU A 420 10.24 -1.13 16.61
CA LEU A 420 9.75 -1.24 17.99
C LEU A 420 10.90 -0.97 18.97
N PRO A 421 10.69 -0.20 20.06
CA PRO A 421 11.68 -0.12 21.12
C PRO A 421 11.91 -1.52 21.70
N LYS A 422 13.17 -1.98 21.66
CA LYS A 422 13.59 -3.22 22.32
C LYS A 422 13.27 -3.09 23.81
N LYS A 423 12.18 -3.72 24.24
CA LYS A 423 11.90 -3.90 25.66
C LYS A 423 13.03 -4.75 26.24
N GLU A 424 13.74 -4.23 27.23
CA GLU A 424 14.65 -5.03 28.05
C GLU A 424 13.89 -6.27 28.58
N PRO A 425 14.57 -7.42 28.76
CA PRO A 425 13.92 -8.62 29.25
C PRO A 425 13.54 -8.42 30.71
N ASP A 426 12.31 -7.93 30.92
CA ASP A 426 11.71 -7.84 32.23
C ASP A 426 11.52 -9.26 32.76
N SER A 427 12.21 -9.56 33.85
CA SER A 427 12.20 -10.86 34.51
C SER A 427 10.76 -11.29 34.83
N LEU A 428 10.34 -12.45 34.30
CA LEU A 428 9.09 -13.10 34.67
C LEU A 428 8.98 -13.24 36.19
N PRO A 429 7.91 -12.72 36.84
CA PRO A 429 7.61 -13.06 38.23
C PRO A 429 7.36 -14.56 38.37
N ARG A 430 7.97 -15.15 39.39
CA ARG A 430 8.01 -16.58 39.76
C ARG A 430 6.65 -17.27 39.99
N ALA A 431 5.51 -16.70 39.60
CA ALA A 431 4.17 -17.19 39.95
C ALA A 431 3.45 -18.00 38.85
N LYS A 432 4.05 -18.26 37.69
CA LYS A 432 3.43 -19.10 36.62
C LYS A 432 4.14 -20.43 36.33
N LYS A 433 5.14 -20.81 37.12
CA LYS A 433 5.81 -22.12 37.01
C LYS A 433 5.18 -23.22 37.87
N GLU A 434 4.33 -22.88 38.85
CA GLU A 434 3.67 -23.88 39.71
C GLU A 434 2.27 -24.30 39.21
N ALA A 435 1.69 -23.60 38.24
CA ALA A 435 0.37 -23.95 37.69
C ALA A 435 0.42 -25.03 36.58
N LEU A 436 1.58 -25.26 35.95
CA LEU A 436 1.72 -26.29 34.89
C LEU A 436 2.19 -27.65 35.42
N LEU A 437 2.73 -27.74 36.65
CA LEU A 437 3.10 -29.03 37.26
C LEU A 437 1.95 -29.74 37.98
N ARG A 438 0.81 -29.06 38.23
CA ARG A 438 -0.35 -29.67 38.91
C ARG A 438 -1.44 -30.24 37.99
N LYS A 439 -1.32 -30.14 36.66
CA LYS A 439 -2.28 -30.75 35.70
C LYS A 439 -1.79 -32.05 35.04
N LYS A 440 -0.61 -32.57 35.40
CA LYS A 440 -0.07 -33.83 34.86
C LYS A 440 -0.21 -35.07 35.77
N ASN A 441 -0.80 -34.94 36.96
CA ASN A 441 -1.01 -36.04 37.91
C ASN A 441 -2.48 -36.28 38.28
N THR A 442 -3.42 -36.06 37.35
CA THR A 442 -4.83 -36.42 37.59
C THR A 442 -5.47 -36.93 36.30
N GLN A 443 -4.99 -38.09 35.85
CA GLN A 443 -5.70 -39.07 35.03
C GLN A 443 -4.82 -40.35 35.01
N GLN A 444 -4.93 -41.10 36.11
CA GLN A 444 -4.82 -42.56 36.14
C GLN A 444 -6.13 -43.08 36.72
#